data_AF-A0A524M1F2-F1
#
_entry.id   AF-A0A524M1F2-F1
#
_cell.length_a   1.000
_cell.length_b   1.000
_cell.length_c   1.000
_cell.angle_alpha   90.00
_cell.angle_beta   90.00
_cell.angle_gamma   90.00
#
_symmetry.space_group_name_H-M   'P 1'
#
loop_
_entity.id
_entity.type
_entity.pdbx_description
1 polymer ?
#
loop_
_entity_poly.entity_id
_entity_poly.type
_entity_poly.pdbx_seq_one_letter_code
_entity_poly.pdbx_strand_id
1 'polypeptide(L)'
;MKLIHLLLIISVAFTAISGCVSDRGGTGVYDNQTETSSYQSEQLTPIVQQRNNAIRGTQYIDRENYRLQVDGLVENPRNFTYEEITGLPQTSKVIDLNCVEGWGFTAKWTGVKIAEIFEEAGAMENATTVIFYSADGYSTALDKDYLLENDIILAYKLNDVILPPERGFPLQLVAEDKYGYKWAKWIVRIELSNSPYRGYWEERGYNNIADVGGPAFERRG
;
A
#
# COMPACT_ATOMS: atom_id res chain seq x y z
N MET A 1 -66.16 48.32 -3.37
CA MET A 1 -66.09 46.99 -4.04
C MET A 1 -64.67 46.47 -3.88
N LYS A 2 -64.38 45.76 -2.78
CA LYS A 2 -64.03 44.33 -2.77
C LYS A 2 -63.17 43.89 -3.96
N LEU A 3 -61.90 43.60 -3.72
CA LEU A 3 -61.32 42.27 -3.94
C LEU A 3 -59.99 42.16 -3.18
N ILE A 4 -60.00 41.33 -2.13
CA ILE A 4 -58.82 40.91 -1.37
C ILE A 4 -58.31 39.66 -2.10
N HIS A 5 -57.11 39.71 -2.69
CA HIS A 5 -56.46 38.52 -3.22
C HIS A 5 -55.54 37.92 -2.17
N LEU A 6 -56.02 36.78 -1.64
CA LEU A 6 -55.34 35.84 -0.77
C LEU A 6 -54.22 35.13 -1.56
N LEU A 7 -52.96 35.47 -1.31
CA LEU A 7 -51.82 34.67 -1.81
C LEU A 7 -51.62 33.46 -0.90
N LEU A 8 -51.83 32.27 -1.45
CA LEU A 8 -51.53 30.97 -0.84
C LEU A 8 -50.00 30.78 -0.82
N ILE A 9 -49.38 30.73 0.35
CA ILE A 9 -47.97 30.34 0.51
C ILE A 9 -47.90 28.81 0.46
N ILE A 10 -47.42 28.26 -0.65
CA ILE A 10 -47.11 26.81 -0.76
C ILE A 10 -45.70 26.61 -0.20
N SER A 11 -45.63 26.12 1.04
CA SER A 11 -44.38 25.66 1.67
C SER A 11 -44.00 24.30 1.10
N VAL A 12 -43.08 24.26 0.13
CA VAL A 12 -42.44 23.02 -0.31
C VAL A 12 -41.33 22.67 0.69
N ALA A 13 -41.63 21.72 1.58
CA ALA A 13 -40.62 21.12 2.44
C ALA A 13 -39.67 20.28 1.56
N PHE A 14 -38.49 20.82 1.25
CA PHE A 14 -37.40 20.05 0.66
C PHE A 14 -36.81 19.15 1.75
N THR A 15 -37.29 17.90 1.82
CA THR A 15 -36.61 16.85 2.57
C THR A 15 -35.29 16.55 1.86
N ALA A 16 -34.19 17.02 2.44
CA ALA A 16 -32.85 16.61 2.04
C ALA A 16 -32.71 15.12 2.35
N ILE A 17 -32.90 14.28 1.33
CA ILE A 17 -32.46 12.89 1.37
C ILE A 17 -30.93 12.97 1.35
N SER A 18 -30.32 12.82 2.53
CA SER A 18 -28.89 12.61 2.67
C SER A 18 -28.57 11.22 2.12
N GLY A 19 -28.54 11.11 0.79
CA GLY A 19 -28.08 9.92 0.10
C GLY A 19 -26.58 9.80 0.32
N CYS A 20 -26.16 8.71 0.97
CA CYS A 20 -24.77 8.28 0.94
C CYS A 20 -24.36 8.08 -0.52
N VAL A 21 -23.61 9.04 -1.08
CA VAL A 21 -22.93 8.85 -2.35
C VAL A 21 -21.83 7.82 -2.09
N SER A 22 -22.11 6.57 -2.45
CA SER A 22 -21.05 5.60 -2.72
C SER A 22 -20.49 5.97 -4.08
N ASP A 23 -19.34 6.61 -4.09
CA ASP A 23 -18.60 6.90 -5.30
C ASP A 23 -18.11 5.57 -5.87
N ARG A 24 -18.87 5.00 -6.81
CA ARG A 24 -18.44 3.85 -7.59
C ARG A 24 -17.60 4.40 -8.74
N GLY A 25 -16.29 4.53 -8.50
CA GLY A 25 -15.31 4.88 -9.51
C GLY A 25 -15.47 4.00 -10.76
N GLY A 26 -15.58 4.65 -11.92
CA GLY A 26 -15.73 4.02 -13.23
C GLY A 26 -14.50 3.20 -13.62
N THR A 27 -14.74 2.22 -14.48
CA THR A 27 -13.75 1.27 -15.01
C THR A 27 -12.63 1.94 -15.82
N GLY A 28 -11.37 1.62 -15.49
CA GLY A 28 -10.29 1.44 -16.48
C GLY A 28 -9.41 2.63 -16.85
N VAL A 29 -9.63 3.82 -16.29
CA VAL A 29 -8.74 4.98 -16.50
C VAL A 29 -8.36 5.59 -15.16
N TYR A 30 -7.10 5.46 -14.77
CA TYR A 30 -6.54 6.09 -13.58
C TYR A 30 -5.67 7.26 -14.04
N ASP A 31 -6.17 8.49 -13.89
CA ASP A 31 -5.41 9.70 -14.28
C ASP A 31 -4.83 9.63 -15.71
N ASN A 32 -5.71 9.36 -16.70
CA ASN A 32 -5.35 9.14 -18.11
C ASN A 32 -4.40 7.96 -18.39
N GLN A 33 -4.19 7.06 -17.44
CA GLN A 33 -3.42 5.83 -17.64
C GLN A 33 -4.35 4.65 -17.89
N THR A 34 -3.93 3.77 -18.80
CA THR A 34 -4.63 2.53 -19.13
C THR A 34 -4.18 1.43 -18.21
N GLU A 35 -5.13 0.82 -17.51
CA GLU A 35 -4.87 -0.38 -16.72
C GLU A 35 -4.59 -1.60 -17.61
N THR A 36 -3.49 -2.30 -17.35
CA THR A 36 -3.18 -3.57 -18.00
C THR A 36 -4.02 -4.70 -17.41
N SER A 37 -4.71 -5.46 -18.26
CA SER A 37 -5.56 -6.59 -17.85
C SER A 37 -4.88 -7.95 -17.89
N SER A 38 -3.71 -8.08 -18.53
CA SER A 38 -2.95 -9.34 -18.62
C SER A 38 -1.45 -9.11 -18.83
N TYR A 39 -0.63 -10.05 -18.38
CA TYR A 39 0.83 -10.01 -18.57
C TYR A 39 1.41 -11.42 -18.65
N GLN A 40 2.25 -11.70 -19.65
CA GLN A 40 2.90 -13.02 -19.84
C GLN A 40 1.95 -14.23 -19.71
N SER A 41 0.75 -14.11 -20.29
CA SER A 41 -0.34 -15.11 -20.27
C SER A 41 -1.18 -15.17 -18.98
N GLU A 42 -0.80 -14.46 -17.93
CA GLU A 42 -1.59 -14.33 -16.71
C GLU A 42 -2.68 -13.25 -16.88
N GLN A 43 -3.88 -13.54 -16.39
CA GLN A 43 -4.95 -12.54 -16.27
C GLN A 43 -4.77 -11.78 -14.95
N LEU A 44 -4.81 -10.45 -15.01
CA LEU A 44 -4.67 -9.61 -13.84
C LEU A 44 -6.06 -9.27 -13.28
N THR A 45 -6.16 -9.22 -11.96
CA THR A 45 -7.39 -8.78 -11.30
C THR A 45 -7.53 -7.26 -11.48
N PRO A 46 -8.65 -6.76 -12.05
CA PRO A 46 -8.84 -5.33 -12.22
C PRO A 46 -8.79 -4.58 -10.88
N ILE A 47 -8.14 -3.43 -10.82
CA ILE A 47 -7.93 -2.66 -9.58
C ILE A 47 -9.26 -2.34 -8.89
N VAL A 48 -10.34 -2.10 -9.64
CA VAL A 48 -11.69 -1.87 -9.08
C VAL A 48 -12.30 -3.09 -8.39
N GLN A 49 -11.81 -4.30 -8.70
CA GLN A 49 -12.28 -5.57 -8.12
C GLN A 49 -11.38 -6.07 -6.99
N GLN A 50 -10.15 -5.57 -6.89
CA GLN A 50 -9.23 -5.97 -5.83
C GLN A 50 -9.78 -5.51 -4.47
N ARG A 51 -9.75 -6.37 -3.46
CA ARG A 51 -10.09 -5.95 -2.09
C ARG A 51 -9.01 -5.06 -1.51
N ASN A 52 -9.38 -4.23 -0.53
CA ASN A 52 -8.47 -3.27 0.08
C ASN A 52 -8.76 -3.15 1.59
N ASN A 53 -7.72 -3.29 2.41
CA ASN A 53 -7.79 -3.09 3.85
C ASN A 53 -6.86 -1.95 4.28
N ALA A 54 -7.26 -1.17 5.28
CA ALA A 54 -6.48 -0.08 5.85
C ALA A 54 -6.86 0.12 7.31
N ILE A 55 -5.91 0.47 8.17
CA ILE A 55 -6.21 0.65 9.60
C ILE A 55 -6.89 2.00 9.88
N ARG A 56 -6.67 3.02 9.03
CA ARG A 56 -7.26 4.36 9.16
C ARG A 56 -7.71 4.96 7.82
N GLY A 57 -8.27 4.14 6.95
CA GLY A 57 -8.76 4.57 5.63
C GLY A 57 -7.64 4.97 4.66
N THR A 58 -8.03 5.53 3.52
CA THR A 58 -7.10 5.94 2.46
C THR A 58 -6.27 7.16 2.89
N GLN A 59 -4.96 7.08 2.69
CA GLN A 59 -4.07 8.22 2.85
C GLN A 59 -3.85 8.92 1.51
N TYR A 60 -3.81 10.25 1.55
CA TYR A 60 -3.54 11.11 0.39
C TYR A 60 -2.21 11.80 0.62
N ILE A 61 -1.16 11.27 0.00
CA ILE A 61 0.19 11.79 0.12
C ILE A 61 0.48 12.64 -1.11
N ASP A 62 0.99 13.85 -0.87
CA ASP A 62 1.45 14.73 -1.94
C ASP A 62 2.80 14.26 -2.50
N ARG A 63 2.91 14.16 -3.82
CA ARG A 63 4.12 13.65 -4.49
C ARG A 63 5.33 14.54 -4.24
N GLU A 64 5.15 15.86 -4.40
CA GLU A 64 6.26 16.82 -4.37
C GLU A 64 6.89 16.92 -2.97
N ASN A 65 6.06 16.81 -1.94
CA ASN A 65 6.47 16.86 -0.54
C ASN A 65 6.82 15.49 0.04
N TYR A 66 6.57 14.39 -0.69
CA TYR A 66 6.85 13.05 -0.21
C TYR A 66 8.34 12.83 0.05
N ARG A 67 8.66 12.21 1.18
CA ARG A 67 10.00 11.76 1.53
C ARG A 67 9.93 10.36 2.13
N LEU A 68 10.72 9.44 1.58
CA LEU A 68 11.00 8.15 2.20
C LEU A 68 12.25 8.29 3.07
N GLN A 69 12.08 8.22 4.39
CA GLN A 69 13.20 8.19 5.32
C GLN A 69 13.81 6.79 5.36
N VAL A 70 15.13 6.68 5.24
CA VAL A 70 15.88 5.44 5.43
C VAL A 70 16.94 5.67 6.49
N ASP A 71 16.86 4.90 7.59
CA ASP A 71 17.74 5.07 8.75
C ASP A 71 17.96 3.77 9.54
N GLY A 72 18.50 3.90 10.75
CA GLY A 72 18.91 2.77 11.60
C GLY A 72 20.35 2.35 11.31
N LEU A 73 20.56 1.06 11.05
CA LEU A 73 21.84 0.45 10.72
C LEU A 73 22.22 0.67 9.24
N VAL A 74 22.46 1.94 8.91
CA VAL A 74 22.92 2.40 7.58
C VAL A 74 24.05 3.41 7.74
N GLU A 75 24.96 3.46 6.78
CA GLU A 75 26.08 4.42 6.77
C GLU A 75 25.61 5.85 6.45
N ASN A 76 24.66 5.98 5.52
CA ASN A 76 24.20 7.25 4.99
C ASN A 76 22.68 7.42 5.19
N PRO A 77 22.21 7.66 6.42
CA PRO A 77 20.79 7.87 6.67
C PRO A 77 20.29 9.10 5.90
N ARG A 78 19.23 8.95 5.12
CA ARG A 78 18.74 10.01 4.24
C ARG A 78 17.25 9.90 3.94
N ASN A 79 16.73 10.98 3.37
CA ASN A 79 15.39 11.05 2.83
C ASN A 79 15.44 11.02 1.30
N PHE A 80 14.75 10.07 0.68
CA PHE A 80 14.59 10.00 -0.77
C PHE A 80 13.29 10.68 -1.20
N THR A 81 13.36 11.46 -2.28
CA THR A 81 12.19 11.98 -2.99
C THR A 81 11.50 10.86 -3.79
N TYR A 82 10.26 11.11 -4.21
CA TYR A 82 9.56 10.18 -5.11
C TYR A 82 10.32 9.99 -6.43
N GLU A 83 10.86 11.07 -6.98
CA GLU A 83 11.59 11.10 -8.24
C GLU A 83 12.93 10.35 -8.14
N GLU A 84 13.65 10.47 -7.03
CA GLU A 84 14.88 9.69 -6.80
C GLU A 84 14.57 8.19 -6.76
N ILE A 85 13.52 7.78 -6.04
CA ILE A 85 13.13 6.37 -5.97
C ILE A 85 12.71 5.86 -7.35
N THR A 86 11.81 6.57 -8.03
CA THR A 86 11.32 6.13 -9.35
C THR A 86 12.36 6.27 -10.48
N GLY A 87 13.49 6.92 -10.22
CA GLY A 87 14.65 6.99 -11.10
C GLY A 87 15.62 5.81 -10.98
N LEU A 88 15.52 4.99 -9.92
CA LEU A 88 16.32 3.78 -9.73
C LEU A 88 15.90 2.66 -10.71
N PRO A 89 16.73 1.60 -10.87
CA PRO A 89 16.40 0.47 -11.75
C PRO A 89 15.04 -0.17 -11.45
N GLN A 90 14.14 -0.11 -12.42
CA GLN A 90 12.78 -0.63 -12.30
C GLN A 90 12.72 -2.14 -12.53
N THR A 91 11.97 -2.83 -11.67
CA THR A 91 11.59 -4.25 -11.80
C THR A 91 10.07 -4.39 -11.88
N SER A 92 9.57 -5.39 -12.63
CA SER A 92 8.15 -5.74 -12.66
C SER A 92 7.94 -7.22 -12.37
N LYS A 93 6.98 -7.53 -11.50
CA LYS A 93 6.63 -8.90 -11.09
C LYS A 93 5.12 -9.08 -11.13
N VAL A 94 4.62 -10.24 -11.57
CA VAL A 94 3.20 -10.61 -11.40
C VAL A 94 3.12 -11.47 -10.16
N ILE A 95 2.42 -10.98 -9.14
CA ILE A 95 2.38 -11.59 -7.81
C ILE A 95 0.95 -11.65 -7.29
N ASP A 96 0.66 -12.74 -6.58
CA ASP A 96 -0.57 -12.93 -5.82
C ASP A 96 -0.45 -12.32 -4.43
N LEU A 97 -1.33 -11.36 -4.12
CA LEU A 97 -1.55 -10.94 -2.74
C LEU A 97 -2.55 -11.89 -2.08
N ASN A 98 -2.15 -12.52 -0.99
CA ASN A 98 -2.98 -13.46 -0.24
C ASN A 98 -3.33 -12.90 1.15
N CYS A 99 -4.61 -12.69 1.45
CA CYS A 99 -5.07 -12.23 2.76
C CYS A 99 -5.37 -13.41 3.70
N VAL A 100 -5.13 -13.23 5.00
CA VAL A 100 -5.54 -14.16 6.05
C VAL A 100 -7.05 -14.42 6.10
N GLU A 101 -7.85 -13.51 5.54
CA GLU A 101 -9.31 -13.62 5.48
C GLU A 101 -9.79 -14.52 4.32
N GLY A 102 -8.88 -15.22 3.64
CA GLY A 102 -9.21 -16.20 2.59
C GLY A 102 -9.52 -15.59 1.23
N TRP A 103 -9.19 -14.32 1.01
CA TRP A 103 -9.29 -13.67 -0.30
C TRP A 103 -7.90 -13.29 -0.80
N GLY A 104 -7.75 -13.14 -2.13
CA GLY A 104 -6.51 -12.70 -2.75
C GLY A 104 -6.76 -12.14 -4.14
N PHE A 105 -5.71 -11.61 -4.76
CA PHE A 105 -5.77 -11.13 -6.14
C PHE A 105 -4.38 -11.18 -6.80
N THR A 106 -4.38 -11.45 -8.10
CA THR A 106 -3.19 -11.44 -8.95
C THR A 106 -3.03 -10.08 -9.60
N ALA A 107 -1.85 -9.49 -9.52
CA ALA A 107 -1.58 -8.19 -10.09
C ALA A 107 -0.14 -8.05 -10.60
N LYS A 108 0.07 -7.17 -11.57
CA LYS A 108 1.40 -6.75 -12.00
C LYS A 108 1.85 -5.59 -11.12
N TRP A 109 2.95 -5.77 -10.42
CA TRP A 109 3.58 -4.75 -9.60
C TRP A 109 4.84 -4.26 -10.27
N THR A 110 5.03 -2.95 -10.27
CA THR A 110 6.22 -2.31 -10.84
C THR A 110 6.80 -1.35 -9.82
N GLY A 111 8.10 -1.50 -9.56
CA GLY A 111 8.78 -0.86 -8.45
C GLY A 111 10.29 -0.95 -8.54
N VAL A 112 10.94 -0.58 -7.45
CA VAL A 112 12.39 -0.69 -7.27
C VAL A 112 12.70 -1.78 -6.27
N LYS A 113 13.74 -2.56 -6.53
CA LYS A 113 14.21 -3.56 -5.58
C LYS A 113 14.73 -2.85 -4.33
N ILE A 114 14.37 -3.37 -3.17
CA ILE A 114 14.83 -2.84 -1.88
C ILE A 114 16.36 -2.85 -1.79
N ALA A 115 17.01 -3.81 -2.44
CA ALA A 115 18.47 -3.88 -2.55
C ALA A 115 19.10 -2.58 -3.07
N GLU A 116 18.49 -1.91 -4.07
CA GLU A 116 18.99 -0.65 -4.62
C GLU A 116 18.95 0.48 -3.58
N ILE A 117 17.89 0.52 -2.77
CA ILE A 117 17.73 1.50 -1.68
C ILE A 117 18.77 1.24 -0.58
N PHE A 118 19.05 -0.04 -0.30
CA PHE A 118 20.04 -0.44 0.70
C PHE A 118 21.47 -0.14 0.25
N GLU A 119 21.77 -0.31 -1.02
CA GLU A 119 23.06 0.07 -1.60
C GLU A 119 23.28 1.59 -1.48
N GLU A 120 22.31 2.40 -1.90
CA GLU A 120 22.37 3.87 -1.80
C GLU A 120 22.50 4.38 -0.35
N ALA A 121 21.87 3.70 0.61
CA ALA A 121 21.97 4.06 2.03
C ALA A 121 23.22 3.50 2.73
N GLY A 122 23.93 2.54 2.13
CA GLY A 122 25.01 1.79 2.77
C GLY A 122 24.49 0.94 3.94
N ALA A 123 23.59 0.00 3.65
CA ALA A 123 23.05 -0.92 4.66
C ALA A 123 24.15 -1.75 5.34
N MET A 124 24.17 -1.74 6.67
CA MET A 124 25.19 -2.47 7.44
C MET A 124 24.95 -3.99 7.38
N GLU A 125 26.04 -4.77 7.38
CA GLU A 125 25.97 -6.24 7.36
C GLU A 125 25.21 -6.80 8.57
N ASN A 126 25.36 -6.19 9.75
CA ASN A 126 24.76 -6.64 11.00
C ASN A 126 23.26 -6.29 11.15
N ALA A 127 22.65 -5.57 10.21
CA ALA A 127 21.20 -5.42 10.18
C ALA A 127 20.54 -6.74 9.77
N THR A 128 19.55 -7.20 10.52
CA THR A 128 18.82 -8.45 10.27
C THR A 128 17.33 -8.23 10.07
N THR A 129 16.78 -7.13 10.57
CA THR A 129 15.37 -6.79 10.54
C THR A 129 15.15 -5.46 9.84
N VAL A 130 14.20 -5.41 8.92
CA VAL A 130 13.84 -4.20 8.18
C VAL A 130 12.41 -3.83 8.52
N ILE A 131 12.24 -2.67 9.14
CA ILE A 131 10.97 -2.20 9.66
C ILE A 131 10.41 -1.16 8.70
N PHE A 132 9.17 -1.35 8.28
CA PHE A 132 8.44 -0.43 7.42
C PHE A 132 7.40 0.32 8.26
N TYR A 133 7.40 1.64 8.14
CA TYR A 133 6.41 2.51 8.77
C TYR A 133 5.57 3.21 7.71
N SER A 134 4.26 3.22 7.95
CA SER A 134 3.26 3.81 7.07
C SER A 134 2.72 5.14 7.62
N ALA A 135 2.26 6.00 6.72
CA ALA A 135 1.69 7.31 7.07
C ALA A 135 0.47 7.22 8.01
N ASP A 136 -0.28 6.13 7.97
CA ASP A 136 -1.45 5.90 8.85
C ASP A 136 -1.06 5.37 10.24
N GLY A 137 0.23 5.23 10.53
CA GLY A 137 0.73 4.65 11.78
C GLY A 137 0.79 3.13 11.77
N TYR A 138 0.56 2.48 10.62
CA TYR A 138 0.84 1.06 10.44
C TYR A 138 2.34 0.79 10.46
N SER A 139 2.74 -0.37 10.95
CA SER A 139 4.10 -0.86 10.83
C SER A 139 4.13 -2.39 10.73
N THR A 140 5.18 -2.90 10.12
CA THR A 140 5.51 -4.33 9.98
C THR A 140 7.02 -4.46 9.77
N ALA A 141 7.58 -5.63 9.99
CA ALA A 141 8.99 -5.89 9.70
C ALA A 141 9.21 -7.21 8.97
N LEU A 142 10.26 -7.29 8.17
CA LEU A 142 10.68 -8.51 7.48
C LEU A 142 12.17 -8.73 7.68
N ASP A 143 12.62 -9.97 7.53
CA ASP A 143 14.04 -10.30 7.57
C ASP A 143 14.75 -9.69 6.37
N LYS A 144 15.92 -9.09 6.60
CA LYS A 144 16.73 -8.45 5.55
C LYS A 144 17.07 -9.45 4.45
N ASP A 145 17.46 -10.66 4.82
CA ASP A 145 17.87 -11.70 3.89
C ASP A 145 16.71 -12.12 2.98
N TYR A 146 15.50 -12.28 3.55
CA TYR A 146 14.29 -12.53 2.75
C TYR A 146 14.06 -11.42 1.71
N LEU A 147 14.25 -10.14 2.07
CA LEU A 147 14.06 -9.03 1.13
C LEU A 147 15.06 -9.06 -0.03
N LEU A 148 16.31 -9.43 0.26
CA LEU A 148 17.40 -9.49 -0.71
C LEU A 148 17.31 -10.72 -1.61
N GLU A 149 17.10 -11.91 -1.02
CA GLU A 149 17.06 -13.18 -1.74
C GLU A 149 15.88 -13.28 -2.70
N ASN A 150 14.76 -12.64 -2.38
CA ASN A 150 13.53 -12.68 -3.18
C ASN A 150 13.37 -11.46 -4.10
N ASP A 151 14.38 -10.59 -4.21
CA ASP A 151 14.30 -9.36 -5.03
C ASP A 151 13.03 -8.55 -4.70
N ILE A 152 12.73 -8.37 -3.40
CA ILE A 152 11.50 -7.71 -2.97
C ILE A 152 11.49 -6.26 -3.44
N ILE A 153 10.35 -5.83 -3.97
CA ILE A 153 10.19 -4.49 -4.53
C ILE A 153 9.32 -3.59 -3.64
N LEU A 154 9.68 -2.30 -3.66
CA LEU A 154 8.83 -1.19 -3.30
C LEU A 154 8.14 -0.70 -4.57
N ALA A 155 6.86 -1.06 -4.71
CA ALA A 155 6.06 -0.73 -5.88
C ALA A 155 5.54 0.70 -5.83
N TYR A 156 5.58 1.37 -6.98
CA TYR A 156 4.93 2.67 -7.25
C TYR A 156 3.91 2.58 -8.38
N LYS A 157 3.77 1.40 -9.01
CA LYS A 157 2.80 1.09 -10.06
C LYS A 157 2.14 -0.27 -9.83
N LEU A 158 0.86 -0.36 -10.21
CA LEU A 158 0.00 -1.52 -10.12
C LEU A 158 -0.77 -1.64 -11.44
N ASN A 159 -0.70 -2.80 -12.10
CA ASN A 159 -1.30 -3.03 -13.42
C ASN A 159 -0.97 -1.90 -14.42
N ASP A 160 0.30 -1.48 -14.44
CA ASP A 160 0.85 -0.38 -15.25
C ASP A 160 0.33 1.04 -14.97
N VAL A 161 -0.59 1.21 -14.02
CA VAL A 161 -0.99 2.53 -13.53
C VAL A 161 -0.19 2.92 -12.28
N ILE A 162 0.15 4.19 -12.13
CA ILE A 162 0.67 4.73 -10.86
C ILE A 162 -0.32 4.33 -9.77
N LEU A 163 0.20 3.89 -8.62
CA LEU A 163 -0.65 3.46 -7.50
C LEU A 163 -1.74 4.50 -7.25
N PRO A 164 -3.02 4.10 -7.25
CA PRO A 164 -4.07 4.94 -6.68
C PRO A 164 -3.83 5.18 -5.19
N PRO A 165 -4.33 6.29 -4.61
CA PRO A 165 -4.18 6.58 -3.17
C PRO A 165 -4.60 5.40 -2.28
N GLU A 166 -5.74 4.79 -2.56
CA GLU A 166 -6.26 3.65 -1.79
C GLU A 166 -5.40 2.38 -1.90
N ARG A 167 -4.54 2.30 -2.94
CA ARG A 167 -3.60 1.20 -3.22
C ARG A 167 -2.19 1.47 -2.70
N GLY A 168 -2.00 2.53 -1.91
CA GLY A 168 -0.74 2.77 -1.23
C GLY A 168 0.16 3.80 -1.88
N PHE A 169 -0.34 4.65 -2.79
CA PHE A 169 0.45 5.78 -3.30
C PHE A 169 1.11 6.55 -2.14
N PRO A 170 2.43 6.81 -2.17
CA PRO A 170 3.31 6.64 -3.32
C PRO A 170 3.97 5.27 -3.43
N LEU A 171 4.06 4.53 -2.33
CA LEU A 171 4.83 3.31 -2.23
C LEU A 171 4.12 2.23 -1.42
N GLN A 172 4.07 1.03 -1.99
CA GLN A 172 3.59 -0.18 -1.33
C GLN A 172 4.64 -1.29 -1.43
N LEU A 173 4.85 -1.99 -0.32
CA LEU A 173 5.69 -3.18 -0.28
C LEU A 173 4.99 -4.37 -0.94
N VAL A 174 5.72 -5.08 -1.80
CA VAL A 174 5.27 -6.33 -2.44
C VAL A 174 5.93 -7.50 -1.73
N ALA A 175 5.43 -7.84 -0.54
CA ALA A 175 5.94 -8.93 0.29
C ALA A 175 5.43 -10.29 -0.22
N GLU A 176 5.87 -10.68 -1.42
CA GLU A 176 5.48 -11.96 -2.06
C GLU A 176 5.65 -13.14 -1.12
N ASP A 177 4.81 -14.18 -1.21
CA ASP A 177 4.77 -15.31 -0.26
C ASP A 177 4.36 -14.99 1.20
N LYS A 178 4.25 -13.71 1.58
CA LYS A 178 3.74 -13.29 2.89
C LYS A 178 2.27 -12.92 2.83
N TYR A 179 1.57 -13.16 3.94
CA TYR A 179 0.18 -12.71 4.10
C TYR A 179 0.07 -11.19 3.98
N GLY A 180 -1.09 -10.73 3.48
CA GLY A 180 -1.35 -9.34 3.12
C GLY A 180 -1.12 -8.30 4.23
N TYR A 181 -1.10 -8.68 5.50
CA TYR A 181 -0.72 -7.75 6.57
C TYR A 181 0.77 -7.36 6.50
N LYS A 182 1.65 -8.17 5.89
CA LYS A 182 3.04 -7.76 5.68
C LYS A 182 3.21 -6.77 4.51
N TRP A 183 2.18 -6.54 3.69
CA TRP A 183 2.22 -5.66 2.52
C TRP A 183 1.91 -4.22 2.92
N ALA A 184 2.89 -3.55 3.56
CA ALA A 184 2.72 -2.18 4.02
C ALA A 184 2.44 -1.21 2.86
N LYS A 185 1.43 -0.34 3.06
CA LYS A 185 1.06 0.76 2.15
C LYS A 185 1.52 2.10 2.68
N TRP A 186 1.58 3.10 1.83
CA TRP A 186 1.85 4.49 2.25
C TRP A 186 3.14 4.59 3.05
N ILE A 187 4.16 3.84 2.65
CA ILE A 187 5.42 3.73 3.40
C ILE A 187 6.06 5.11 3.40
N VAL A 188 6.52 5.56 4.58
CA VAL A 188 7.20 6.85 4.78
C VAL A 188 8.57 6.69 5.42
N ARG A 189 8.84 5.54 6.06
CA ARG A 189 10.14 5.25 6.68
C ARG A 189 10.49 3.76 6.60
N ILE A 190 11.77 3.49 6.35
CA ILE A 190 12.39 2.18 6.45
C ILE A 190 13.52 2.28 7.47
N GLU A 191 13.46 1.47 8.52
CA GLU A 191 14.49 1.40 9.55
C GLU A 191 15.18 0.04 9.49
N LEU A 192 16.50 0.03 9.35
CA LEU A 192 17.32 -1.17 9.44
C LEU A 192 17.72 -1.40 10.90
N SER A 193 17.45 -2.58 11.43
CA SER A 193 17.68 -2.96 12.81
C SER A 193 18.28 -4.37 12.91
N ASN A 194 18.82 -4.71 14.07
CA ASN A 194 19.30 -6.05 14.40
C ASN A 194 18.49 -6.69 15.55
N SER A 195 17.39 -6.06 15.93
CA SER A 195 16.51 -6.49 17.01
C SER A 195 15.17 -6.95 16.45
N PRO A 196 14.53 -7.98 17.07
CA PRO A 196 13.23 -8.44 16.63
C PRO A 196 12.20 -7.31 16.78
N TYR A 197 11.31 -7.19 15.79
CA TYR A 197 10.24 -6.21 15.77
C TYR A 197 8.90 -6.88 15.52
N ARG A 198 7.86 -6.44 16.25
CA ARG A 198 6.46 -6.79 16.01
C ARG A 198 5.73 -5.51 15.62
N GLY A 199 5.12 -5.52 14.44
CA GLY A 199 4.31 -4.42 13.94
C GLY A 199 2.89 -4.44 14.47
N TYR A 200 2.02 -3.69 13.79
CA TYR A 200 0.66 -3.45 14.25
C TYR A 200 -0.15 -4.75 14.45
N TRP A 201 -0.16 -5.65 13.45
CA TRP A 201 -0.95 -6.88 13.55
C TRP A 201 -0.22 -7.95 14.36
N GLU A 202 1.10 -7.98 14.30
CA GLU A 202 1.94 -8.93 15.01
C GLU A 202 1.86 -8.70 16.53
N GLU A 203 1.80 -7.46 17.01
CA GLU A 203 1.50 -7.16 18.41
C GLU A 203 0.11 -7.63 18.86
N ARG A 204 -0.81 -7.84 17.91
CA ARG A 204 -2.19 -8.30 18.15
C ARG A 204 -2.36 -9.81 17.99
N GLY A 205 -1.26 -10.55 17.92
CA GLY A 205 -1.24 -12.01 17.89
C GLY A 205 -1.22 -12.64 16.50
N TYR A 206 -1.06 -11.83 15.45
CA TYR A 206 -0.75 -12.36 14.12
C TYR A 206 0.67 -12.91 14.10
N ASN A 207 0.92 -13.93 13.29
CA ASN A 207 2.22 -14.57 13.20
C ASN A 207 3.28 -13.61 12.66
N ASN A 208 4.49 -13.60 13.24
CA ASN A 208 5.49 -12.64 12.83
C ASN A 208 6.10 -12.94 11.44
N ILE A 209 6.28 -14.23 11.12
CA ILE A 209 6.89 -14.71 9.87
C ILE A 209 5.90 -14.59 8.70
N ALA A 210 4.63 -14.91 8.95
CA ALA A 210 3.50 -14.65 8.07
C ALA A 210 3.53 -15.36 6.70
N ASP A 211 4.17 -16.52 6.59
CA ASP A 211 4.19 -17.31 5.35
C ASP A 211 2.79 -17.73 4.93
N VAL A 212 2.46 -17.54 3.65
CA VAL A 212 1.22 -18.03 3.06
C VAL A 212 1.21 -19.57 3.10
N GLY A 213 0.16 -20.14 3.68
CA GLY A 213 0.05 -21.59 3.93
C GLY A 213 0.61 -22.01 5.30
N GLY A 214 1.32 -21.11 5.99
CA GLY A 214 1.70 -21.24 7.39
C GLY A 214 0.60 -20.81 8.36
N PRO A 215 0.90 -20.76 9.68
CA PRO A 215 -0.04 -20.28 10.67
C PRO A 215 -0.26 -18.76 10.53
N ALA A 216 -1.51 -18.34 10.33
CA ALA A 216 -1.86 -16.91 10.27
C ALA A 216 -1.69 -16.17 11.61
N PHE A 217 -1.77 -16.91 12.73
CA PHE A 217 -1.71 -16.37 14.09
C PHE A 217 -0.62 -17.09 14.88
N GLU A 218 -0.03 -16.39 15.85
CA GLU A 218 0.89 -17.05 16.79
C GLU A 218 0.14 -18.16 17.55
N ARG A 219 0.83 -19.28 17.76
CA ARG A 219 0.31 -20.28 18.69
C ARG A 219 0.33 -19.65 20.08
N ARG A 220 -0.85 -19.50 20.68
CA ARG A 220 -0.94 -19.23 22.11
C ARG A 220 -0.31 -20.43 22.83
N GLY A 221 0.82 -20.20 23.48
CA GLY A 221 1.41 -21.14 24.43
C GLY A 221 0.52 -21.34 25.64
#